data_AF-A0A0K0EYL2-F1
#
_entry.id   AF-A0A0K0EYL2-F1
#
_cell.length_a   1.000
_cell.length_b   1.000
_cell.length_c   1.000
_cell.angle_alpha   90.00
_cell.angle_beta   90.00
_cell.angle_gamma   90.00
#
_symmetry.space_group_name_H-M   'P 1'
#
loop_
_entity.id
_entity.type
_entity.pdbx_description
1 polymer ?
#
loop_
_entity_poly.entity_id
_entity_poly.type
_entity_poly.pdbx_seq_one_letter_code
_entity_poly.pdbx_strand_id
1 'polypeptide(L)'
;MSSPGLLTILPLVLLLSGFHQVEGQCKTFKNYYILGRVESTPVTEVKCDHNDTCTYVSMDIPALAVGSFSGCSGDVHMRLVVHVLSRRRDVRDSIERFLKKNDMSLGFPKFSRLQKYGDQLHTFDTISGPAKIFLHFHQQGQDYIYPAVRFEGPTLNATSVKCTVDGHVKKDCYEGFCSMAEFASVSKDGKSQVSKKIQACPNDLYEELYLLSKGITPSNFSQALLNDLTSVAHTCTQKSTHTYLSKSGLSTYYWHVDCFVPTHHSGSSHTTQFVFHTPHPYFSFPIYKDDEW
;
A
#
# COMPACT_ATOMS: atom_id res chain seq x y z
N MET A 1 60.31 -11.70 50.66
CA MET A 1 59.42 -12.12 49.56
C MET A 1 58.03 -11.57 49.87
N SER A 2 57.79 -10.31 49.49
CA SER A 2 56.48 -9.64 49.62
C SER A 2 55.85 -9.62 48.23
N SER A 3 54.67 -10.21 48.09
CA SER A 3 53.91 -10.25 46.84
C SER A 3 53.01 -9.01 46.75
N PRO A 4 53.27 -8.07 45.83
CA PRO A 4 52.38 -6.94 45.58
C PRO A 4 51.50 -7.31 44.39
N GLY A 5 50.32 -7.90 44.61
CA GLY A 5 49.54 -8.41 43.47
C GLY A 5 48.02 -8.42 43.56
N LEU A 6 47.40 -8.22 44.73
CA LEU A 6 45.96 -8.48 44.85
C LEU A 6 45.06 -7.26 45.08
N LEU A 7 45.60 -6.10 45.45
CA LEU A 7 44.77 -4.95 45.88
C LEU A 7 44.35 -3.98 44.77
N THR A 8 44.87 -4.12 43.55
CA THR A 8 44.53 -3.24 42.42
C THR A 8 43.43 -3.79 41.49
N ILE A 9 43.00 -5.04 41.66
CA ILE A 9 42.01 -5.68 40.76
C ILE A 9 40.56 -5.36 41.18
N LEU A 10 40.30 -5.22 42.49
CA LEU A 10 38.96 -4.98 43.03
C LEU A 10 38.29 -3.66 42.56
N PRO A 11 38.98 -2.50 42.53
CA PRO A 11 38.34 -1.27 42.06
C PRO A 11 38.07 -1.29 40.55
N LEU A 12 38.83 -2.06 39.75
CA LEU A 12 38.61 -2.21 38.32
C LEU A 12 37.36 -3.04 38.00
N VAL A 13 37.12 -4.12 38.77
CA VAL A 13 35.91 -4.96 38.65
C VAL A 13 34.65 -4.17 39.04
N LEU A 14 34.73 -3.31 40.07
CA LEU A 14 33.63 -2.43 40.48
C LEU A 14 33.35 -1.30 39.47
N LEU A 15 34.40 -0.73 38.84
CA LEU A 15 34.25 0.22 37.73
C LEU A 15 33.66 -0.43 36.48
N LEU A 16 34.01 -1.69 36.19
CA LEU A 16 33.45 -2.44 35.06
C LEU A 16 32.01 -2.90 35.30
N SER A 17 31.61 -3.19 36.55
CA SER A 17 30.21 -3.48 36.90
C SER A 17 29.31 -2.24 36.93
N GLY A 18 29.90 -1.04 37.03
CA GLY A 18 29.19 0.24 37.00
C GLY A 18 28.76 0.70 35.60
N PHE A 19 29.32 0.10 34.54
CA PHE A 19 28.76 0.21 33.19
C PHE A 19 27.58 -0.77 33.06
N HIS A 20 26.58 -0.62 33.93
CA HIS A 20 25.25 -1.09 33.57
C HIS A 20 24.91 -0.40 32.26
N GLN A 21 24.85 -1.21 31.20
CA GLN A 21 24.36 -0.81 29.89
C GLN A 21 23.10 0.00 30.14
N VAL A 22 23.17 1.31 29.91
CA VAL A 22 22.01 2.18 30.01
C VAL A 22 21.05 1.64 28.95
N GLU A 23 20.08 0.86 29.39
CA GLU A 23 19.01 0.35 28.54
C GLU A 23 18.36 1.57 27.91
N GLY A 24 18.59 1.74 26.61
CA GLY A 24 18.04 2.85 25.89
C GLY A 24 16.53 2.71 25.75
N GLN A 25 15.87 3.85 25.64
CA GLN A 25 14.43 3.93 25.45
C GLN A 25 14.14 4.57 24.10
N CYS A 26 13.10 4.08 23.42
CA CYS A 26 12.57 4.70 22.20
C CYS A 26 11.18 5.26 22.47
N LYS A 27 10.90 6.44 21.91
CA LYS A 27 9.55 6.96 21.82
C LYS A 27 8.78 6.19 20.75
N THR A 28 7.72 5.51 21.18
CA THR A 28 6.83 4.72 20.33
C THR A 28 5.49 5.40 20.20
N PHE A 29 4.93 5.37 19.00
CA PHE A 29 3.56 5.78 18.74
C PHE A 29 3.08 5.22 17.41
N LYS A 30 1.76 5.27 17.21
CA LYS A 30 1.09 5.02 15.94
C LYS A 30 0.22 6.23 15.65
N ASN A 31 0.30 6.73 14.42
CA ASN A 31 -0.63 7.73 13.92
C ASN A 31 -0.73 7.57 12.40
N TYR A 32 -1.43 6.53 11.97
CA TYR A 32 -1.62 6.26 10.56
C TYR A 32 -3.01 5.69 10.26
N TYR A 33 -3.50 6.01 9.08
CA TYR A 33 -4.73 5.50 8.51
C TYR A 33 -4.38 4.38 7.55
N ILE A 34 -5.04 3.22 7.66
CA ILE A 34 -4.86 2.07 6.78
C ILE A 34 -6.21 1.42 6.48
N LEU A 35 -6.54 1.23 5.20
CA LEU A 35 -7.74 0.52 4.75
C LEU A 35 -9.03 0.95 5.49
N GLY A 36 -9.22 2.26 5.67
CA GLY A 36 -10.42 2.76 6.37
C GLY A 36 -10.28 2.98 7.87
N ARG A 37 -9.19 2.55 8.49
CA ARG A 37 -9.04 2.51 9.95
C ARG A 37 -7.86 3.35 10.42
N VAL A 38 -8.10 4.14 11.46
CA VAL A 38 -7.08 4.93 12.14
C VAL A 38 -6.46 4.10 13.25
N GLU A 39 -5.15 3.96 13.19
CA GLU A 39 -4.31 3.39 14.23
C GLU A 39 -3.60 4.54 14.95
N SER A 40 -4.12 4.89 16.13
CA SER A 40 -3.60 5.99 16.94
C SER A 40 -3.27 5.53 18.35
N THR A 41 -2.07 5.83 18.82
CA THR A 41 -1.66 5.63 20.21
C THR A 41 -0.96 6.89 20.72
N PRO A 42 -1.07 7.22 22.01
CA PRO A 42 -0.25 8.26 22.59
C PRO A 42 1.23 7.91 22.47
N VAL A 43 2.09 8.93 22.55
CA VAL A 43 3.54 8.73 22.62
C VAL A 43 3.87 8.12 23.98
N THR A 44 4.56 6.99 23.96
CA THR A 44 5.08 6.35 25.17
C THR A 44 6.56 6.00 24.99
N GLU A 45 7.27 5.83 26.10
CA GLU A 45 8.66 5.38 26.09
C GLU A 45 8.70 3.87 26.34
N VAL A 46 9.39 3.14 25.47
CA VAL A 46 9.53 1.68 25.56
C VAL A 46 11.01 1.33 25.51
N LYS A 47 11.41 0.39 26.36
CA LYS A 47 12.76 -0.18 26.35
C LYS A 47 12.93 -1.09 25.14
N CYS A 48 13.99 -0.88 24.37
CA CYS A 48 14.32 -1.75 23.25
C CYS A 48 15.50 -2.66 23.62
N ASP A 49 15.74 -3.69 22.81
CA ASP A 49 16.95 -4.49 22.94
C ASP A 49 18.19 -3.59 22.80
N HIS A 50 19.25 -3.87 23.57
CA HIS A 50 20.47 -3.05 23.62
C HIS A 50 21.14 -2.78 22.26
N ASN A 51 20.96 -3.68 21.28
CA ASN A 51 21.50 -3.53 19.93
C ASN A 51 20.48 -2.95 18.92
N ASP A 52 19.29 -2.59 19.37
CA ASP A 52 18.24 -2.05 18.52
C ASP A 52 18.43 -0.53 18.30
N THR A 53 17.74 0.01 17.31
CA THR A 53 17.68 1.45 17.02
C THR A 53 16.23 1.92 17.06
N CYS A 54 16.02 3.19 17.37
CA CYS A 54 14.71 3.79 17.24
C CYS A 54 14.47 4.11 15.76
N THR A 55 13.34 3.68 15.22
CA THR A 55 12.98 3.93 13.83
C THR A 55 11.68 4.72 13.76
N TYR A 56 11.69 5.79 12.97
CA TYR A 56 10.52 6.54 12.57
C TYR A 56 10.19 6.23 11.11
N VAL A 57 8.91 6.02 10.83
CA VAL A 57 8.39 5.79 9.48
C VAL A 57 7.30 6.81 9.20
N SER A 58 7.34 7.44 8.04
CA SER A 58 6.20 8.16 7.48
C SER A 58 5.94 7.68 6.06
N MET A 59 4.66 7.47 5.73
CA MET A 59 4.28 6.89 4.44
C MET A 59 3.00 7.52 3.90
N ASP A 60 2.90 7.54 2.57
CA ASP A 60 1.73 7.92 1.79
C ASP A 60 1.62 6.94 0.62
N ILE A 61 0.74 5.95 0.77
CA ILE A 61 0.50 4.87 -0.18
C ILE A 61 -0.94 5.00 -0.67
N PRO A 62 -1.15 5.46 -1.92
CA PRO A 62 -2.48 5.78 -2.43
C PRO A 62 -3.46 4.62 -2.28
N ALA A 63 -4.65 4.92 -1.73
CA ALA A 63 -5.72 3.95 -1.45
C ALA A 63 -5.33 2.75 -0.57
N LEU A 64 -4.21 2.81 0.18
CA LEU A 64 -3.83 1.80 1.15
C LEU A 64 -3.61 2.39 2.54
N ALA A 65 -2.61 3.27 2.69
CA ALA A 65 -2.22 3.78 4.00
C ALA A 65 -1.53 5.15 3.93
N VAL A 66 -1.77 6.01 4.93
CA VAL A 66 -1.12 7.32 5.06
C VAL A 66 -0.90 7.65 6.53
N GLY A 67 0.28 8.18 6.89
CA GLY A 67 0.57 8.61 8.25
C GLY A 67 1.99 8.35 8.70
N SER A 68 2.18 8.16 10.00
CA SER A 68 3.49 7.85 10.60
C SER A 68 3.40 7.00 11.86
N PHE A 69 4.52 6.36 12.20
CA PHE A 69 4.69 5.63 13.45
C PHE A 69 6.18 5.56 13.82
N SER A 70 6.45 5.37 15.11
CA SER A 70 7.81 5.25 15.65
C SER A 70 7.88 4.09 16.64
N GLY A 71 9.07 3.56 16.89
CA GLY A 71 9.34 2.55 17.92
C GLY A 71 10.71 1.89 17.75
N CYS A 72 10.91 0.78 18.48
CA CYS A 72 12.06 -0.10 18.28
C CYS A 72 12.06 -0.64 16.83
N SER A 73 13.23 -0.81 16.19
CA SER A 73 13.29 -1.15 14.77
C SER A 73 12.61 -2.49 14.45
N GLY A 74 12.62 -3.46 15.38
CA GLY A 74 11.90 -4.72 15.24
C GLY A 74 10.38 -4.56 15.19
N ASP A 75 9.81 -3.75 16.08
CA ASP A 75 8.37 -3.47 16.09
C ASP A 75 7.93 -2.69 14.84
N VAL A 76 8.76 -1.72 14.46
CA VAL A 76 8.56 -0.91 13.25
C VAL A 76 8.62 -1.78 12.01
N HIS A 77 9.57 -2.72 11.95
CA HIS A 77 9.67 -3.70 10.89
C HIS A 77 8.41 -4.54 10.75
N MET A 78 7.96 -5.15 11.85
CA MET A 78 6.74 -5.95 11.87
C MET A 78 5.54 -5.13 11.42
N ARG A 79 5.41 -3.90 11.91
CA ARG A 79 4.31 -3.01 11.52
C ARG A 79 4.35 -2.67 10.04
N LEU A 80 5.49 -2.21 9.54
CA LEU A 80 5.62 -1.84 8.14
C LEU A 80 5.38 -3.06 7.24
N VAL A 81 6.15 -4.13 7.40
CA VAL A 81 6.15 -5.27 6.47
C VAL A 81 4.87 -6.10 6.61
N VAL A 82 4.49 -6.46 7.83
CA VAL A 82 3.37 -7.39 8.05
C VAL A 82 2.03 -6.68 8.08
N HIS A 83 1.93 -5.46 8.63
CA HIS A 83 0.61 -4.80 8.74
C HIS A 83 0.28 -3.88 7.58
N VAL A 84 1.28 -3.28 6.92
CA VAL A 84 1.09 -2.33 5.82
C VAL A 84 1.40 -2.98 4.48
N LEU A 85 2.65 -3.34 4.23
CA LEU A 85 3.11 -3.76 2.91
C LEU A 85 2.47 -5.09 2.46
N SER A 86 2.20 -6.00 3.39
CA SER A 86 1.57 -7.29 3.07
C SER A 86 0.11 -7.18 2.58
N ARG A 87 -0.54 -6.03 2.82
CA ARG A 87 -1.97 -5.84 2.50
C ARG A 87 -2.24 -5.74 1.01
N ARG A 88 -1.23 -5.39 0.22
CA ARG A 88 -1.29 -5.25 -1.23
C ARG A 88 -0.01 -5.72 -1.87
N ARG A 89 -0.12 -6.67 -2.80
CA ARG A 89 1.04 -7.29 -3.44
C ARG A 89 1.81 -6.31 -4.31
N ASP A 90 1.13 -5.40 -4.99
CA ASP A 90 1.77 -4.41 -5.85
C ASP A 90 2.70 -3.47 -5.07
N VAL A 91 2.31 -3.08 -3.86
CA VAL A 91 3.12 -2.29 -2.93
C VAL A 91 4.34 -3.09 -2.48
N ARG A 92 4.13 -4.32 -2.00
CA ARG A 92 5.22 -5.21 -1.56
C ARG A 92 6.24 -5.44 -2.67
N ASP A 93 5.79 -5.85 -3.84
CA ASP A 93 6.65 -6.20 -4.98
C ASP A 93 7.44 -4.98 -5.49
N SER A 94 6.89 -3.77 -5.36
CA SER A 94 7.56 -2.53 -5.74
C SER A 94 8.69 -2.17 -4.78
N ILE A 95 8.45 -2.32 -3.47
CA ILE A 95 9.47 -2.11 -2.45
C ILE A 95 10.53 -3.22 -2.51
N GLU A 96 10.15 -4.48 -2.69
CA GLU A 96 11.08 -5.58 -2.84
C GLU A 96 11.99 -5.41 -4.06
N ARG A 97 11.47 -4.93 -5.20
CA ARG A 97 12.29 -4.59 -6.37
C ARG A 97 13.30 -3.49 -6.05
N PHE A 98 12.89 -2.44 -5.36
CA PHE A 98 13.80 -1.38 -4.93
C PHE A 98 14.91 -1.91 -4.01
N LEU A 99 14.54 -2.71 -3.00
CA LEU A 99 15.50 -3.27 -2.07
C LEU A 99 16.46 -4.22 -2.77
N LYS A 100 15.95 -5.10 -3.64
CA LYS A 100 16.77 -6.03 -4.42
C LYS A 100 17.77 -5.31 -5.33
N LYS A 101 17.36 -4.21 -5.97
CA LYS A 101 18.26 -3.36 -6.80
C LYS A 101 19.43 -2.78 -5.99
N ASN A 102 19.27 -2.69 -4.68
CA ASN A 102 20.25 -2.11 -3.76
C ASN A 102 20.86 -3.18 -2.82
N ASP A 103 20.80 -4.47 -3.18
CA ASP A 103 21.31 -5.62 -2.42
C ASP A 103 20.74 -5.77 -1.00
N MET A 104 19.45 -5.46 -0.84
CA MET A 104 18.72 -5.51 0.43
C MET A 104 17.47 -6.41 0.36
N SER A 105 16.89 -6.70 1.53
CA SER A 105 15.58 -7.36 1.62
C SER A 105 14.80 -6.96 2.87
N LEU A 106 13.48 -7.09 2.82
CA LEU A 106 12.57 -6.92 3.97
C LEU A 106 12.65 -8.08 4.98
N GLY A 107 13.77 -8.82 5.05
CA GLY A 107 13.89 -9.91 6.03
C GLY A 107 14.47 -9.39 7.33
N PHE A 108 13.93 -9.78 8.48
CA PHE A 108 14.60 -9.65 9.78
C PHE A 108 15.78 -10.64 9.79
N PRO A 109 17.07 -10.29 9.95
CA PRO A 109 17.72 -9.13 10.61
C PRO A 109 18.31 -8.05 9.68
N LYS A 110 17.81 -7.91 8.45
CA LYS A 110 18.30 -6.93 7.45
C LYS A 110 17.63 -5.56 7.53
N PHE A 111 16.63 -5.37 8.40
CA PHE A 111 15.91 -4.08 8.49
C PHE A 111 16.79 -2.94 9.01
N SER A 112 17.69 -3.22 9.96
CA SER A 112 18.68 -2.23 10.43
C SER A 112 19.65 -1.77 9.33
N ARG A 113 19.90 -2.61 8.30
CA ARG A 113 20.72 -2.21 7.13
C ARG A 113 20.06 -1.14 6.28
N LEU A 114 18.75 -0.93 6.43
CA LEU A 114 18.04 0.16 5.77
C LEU A 114 18.47 1.53 6.29
N GLN A 115 19.22 1.61 7.41
CA GLN A 115 19.74 2.87 7.93
C GLN A 115 20.56 3.66 6.90
N LYS A 116 21.28 3.00 5.99
CA LYS A 116 21.99 3.66 4.88
C LYS A 116 21.07 4.47 3.95
N TYR A 117 19.80 4.09 3.90
CA TYR A 117 18.75 4.72 3.09
C TYR A 117 17.74 5.47 3.96
N GLY A 118 18.03 5.61 5.26
CA GLY A 118 17.33 6.53 6.12
C GLY A 118 17.51 7.97 5.64
N ASP A 119 16.66 8.85 6.16
CA ASP A 119 16.68 10.29 5.87
C ASP A 119 16.45 10.65 4.40
N GLN A 120 15.83 9.73 3.64
CA GLN A 120 15.46 9.93 2.26
C GLN A 120 14.00 9.53 2.04
N LEU A 121 13.30 10.32 1.23
CA LEU A 121 11.96 10.01 0.77
C LEU A 121 12.05 9.10 -0.46
N HIS A 122 11.65 7.86 -0.31
CA HIS A 122 11.62 6.89 -1.40
C HIS A 122 10.26 6.88 -2.07
N THR A 123 10.23 6.91 -3.40
CA THR A 123 9.00 6.85 -4.20
C THR A 123 8.98 5.58 -5.04
N PHE A 124 7.82 4.93 -5.12
CA PHE A 124 7.61 3.67 -5.83
C PHE A 124 6.33 3.71 -6.64
N ASP A 125 6.35 3.18 -7.86
CA ASP A 125 5.14 3.04 -8.66
C ASP A 125 4.31 1.86 -8.17
N THR A 126 3.05 2.12 -7.82
CA THR A 126 2.05 1.12 -7.44
C THR A 126 0.85 1.22 -8.38
N ILE A 127 -0.05 0.24 -8.39
CA ILE A 127 -1.18 0.27 -9.34
C ILE A 127 -2.15 1.42 -9.04
N SER A 128 -2.26 1.85 -7.78
CA SER A 128 -3.11 2.98 -7.38
C SER A 128 -2.41 4.35 -7.50
N GLY A 129 -1.12 4.38 -7.86
CA GLY A 129 -0.33 5.60 -8.01
C GLY A 129 1.03 5.55 -7.30
N PRO A 130 1.78 6.67 -7.29
CA PRO A 130 3.09 6.72 -6.66
C PRO A 130 2.98 6.64 -5.14
N ALA A 131 3.54 5.60 -4.54
CA ALA A 131 3.68 5.45 -3.10
C ALA A 131 4.97 6.10 -2.60
N LYS A 132 4.93 6.65 -1.40
CA LYS A 132 6.07 7.33 -0.75
C LYS A 132 6.32 6.74 0.62
N ILE A 133 7.58 6.48 0.95
CA ILE A 133 8.00 6.01 2.29
C ILE A 133 9.27 6.76 2.69
N PHE A 134 9.25 7.33 3.88
CA PHE A 134 10.38 7.93 4.57
C PHE A 134 10.72 7.08 5.80
N LEU A 135 12.01 6.80 6.00
CA LEU A 135 12.54 6.09 7.15
C LEU A 135 13.58 6.98 7.82
N HIS A 136 13.56 7.07 9.14
CA HIS A 136 14.62 7.70 9.92
C HIS A 136 15.04 6.79 11.07
N PHE A 137 16.35 6.66 11.28
CA PHE A 137 16.93 5.81 12.31
C PHE A 137 17.75 6.67 13.27
N HIS A 138 17.51 6.55 14.56
CA HIS A 138 18.24 7.27 15.60
C HIS A 138 18.61 6.35 16.76
N GLN A 139 19.59 6.79 17.55
CA GLN A 139 20.04 6.04 18.72
C GLN A 139 18.97 6.07 19.81
N GLN A 140 18.96 5.03 20.64
CA GLN A 140 18.09 4.98 21.80
C GLN A 140 18.42 6.12 22.79
N GLY A 141 17.40 6.66 23.44
CA GLY A 141 17.52 7.84 24.31
C GLY A 141 17.66 9.18 23.57
N GLN A 142 17.73 9.18 22.23
CA GLN A 142 17.61 10.40 21.43
C GLN A 142 16.16 10.65 21.06
N ASP A 143 15.76 11.91 21.12
CA ASP A 143 14.42 12.33 20.73
C ASP A 143 14.39 12.78 19.26
N TYR A 144 13.42 12.27 18.51
CA TYR A 144 13.13 12.72 17.14
C TYR A 144 11.85 13.57 17.11
N ILE A 145 11.95 14.80 17.62
CA ILE A 145 10.79 15.68 17.84
C ILE A 145 10.26 16.29 16.53
N TYR A 146 11.17 16.59 15.60
CA TYR A 146 10.86 17.33 14.37
C TYR A 146 11.17 16.47 13.14
N PRO A 147 10.24 15.59 12.72
CA PRO A 147 10.46 14.75 11.55
C PRO A 147 10.57 15.59 10.28
N ALA A 148 11.58 15.29 9.45
CA ALA A 148 11.80 15.98 8.18
C ALA A 148 10.65 15.77 7.19
N VAL A 149 10.01 14.59 7.25
CA VAL A 149 8.84 14.25 6.46
C VAL A 149 7.77 13.71 7.38
N ARG A 150 6.56 14.28 7.27
CA ARG A 150 5.39 13.84 8.04
C ARG A 150 4.16 13.88 7.14
N PHE A 151 3.69 12.70 6.77
CA PHE A 151 2.38 12.53 6.17
C PHE A 151 1.32 12.44 7.26
N GLU A 152 0.19 13.11 7.04
CA GLU A 152 -0.94 13.12 7.97
C GLU A 152 -2.14 12.46 7.31
N GLY A 153 -2.67 11.43 7.97
CA GLY A 153 -3.91 10.78 7.56
C GLY A 153 -5.13 11.42 8.23
N PRO A 154 -6.34 10.98 7.85
CA PRO A 154 -7.55 11.28 8.60
C PRO A 154 -7.44 10.89 10.07
N THR A 155 -8.10 11.64 10.96
CA THR A 155 -8.14 11.37 12.40
C THR A 155 -9.28 10.44 12.83
N LEU A 156 -10.22 10.17 11.91
CA LEU A 156 -11.37 9.31 12.15
C LEU A 156 -11.37 8.13 11.17
N ASN A 157 -11.91 7.00 11.62
CA ASN A 157 -12.20 5.87 10.76
C ASN A 157 -13.16 6.30 9.65
N ALA A 158 -13.00 5.73 8.45
CA ALA A 158 -14.01 5.84 7.43
C ALA A 158 -15.30 5.12 7.86
N THR A 159 -16.42 5.65 7.42
CA THR A 159 -17.72 4.98 7.61
C THR A 159 -17.78 3.77 6.69
N SER A 160 -17.84 2.56 7.28
CA SER A 160 -17.95 1.32 6.51
C SER A 160 -19.20 1.32 5.64
N VAL A 161 -19.08 0.84 4.40
CA VAL A 161 -20.18 0.73 3.44
C VAL A 161 -20.42 -0.72 3.03
N LYS A 162 -21.65 -1.05 2.62
CA LYS A 162 -21.99 -2.39 2.13
C LYS A 162 -21.93 -2.44 0.61
N CYS A 163 -20.94 -3.16 0.08
CA CYS A 163 -20.73 -3.33 -1.34
C CYS A 163 -21.26 -4.68 -1.83
N THR A 164 -21.79 -4.70 -3.04
CA THR A 164 -22.06 -5.96 -3.74
C THR A 164 -20.74 -6.52 -4.25
N VAL A 165 -20.47 -7.78 -3.93
CA VAL A 165 -19.31 -8.55 -4.36
C VAL A 165 -19.81 -9.71 -5.20
N ASP A 166 -19.17 -9.93 -6.36
CA ASP A 166 -19.51 -10.99 -7.30
C ASP A 166 -21.01 -11.02 -7.67
N GLY A 167 -21.64 -9.85 -7.81
CA GLY A 167 -23.04 -9.70 -8.21
C GLY A 167 -24.08 -10.06 -7.14
N HIS A 168 -23.71 -10.70 -6.04
CA HIS A 168 -24.69 -11.33 -5.14
C HIS A 168 -24.41 -11.12 -3.64
N VAL A 169 -23.13 -11.09 -3.22
CA VAL A 169 -22.77 -11.08 -1.79
C VAL A 169 -22.62 -9.65 -1.30
N LYS A 170 -23.23 -9.30 -0.16
CA LYS A 170 -22.95 -8.01 0.50
C LYS A 170 -21.75 -8.15 1.43
N LYS A 171 -20.70 -7.36 1.21
CA LYS A 171 -19.48 -7.31 2.04
C LYS A 171 -19.33 -5.91 2.63
N ASP A 172 -18.94 -5.83 3.88
CA ASP A 172 -18.56 -4.57 4.52
C ASP A 172 -17.16 -4.15 4.04
N CYS A 173 -17.08 -2.98 3.41
CA CYS A 173 -15.83 -2.36 2.97
C CYS A 173 -15.50 -1.19 3.89
N TYR A 174 -14.45 -1.36 4.69
CA TYR A 174 -14.05 -0.40 5.71
C TYR A 174 -13.40 0.84 5.09
N GLU A 175 -12.91 0.76 3.86
CA GLU A 175 -12.35 1.86 3.08
C GLU A 175 -13.36 3.00 2.83
N GLY A 176 -14.66 2.70 3.01
CA GLY A 176 -15.75 3.67 2.98
C GLY A 176 -16.33 3.96 1.59
N PHE A 177 -16.01 3.13 0.59
CA PHE A 177 -16.60 3.19 -0.73
C PHE A 177 -16.60 1.81 -1.40
N CYS A 178 -17.40 1.66 -2.45
CA CYS A 178 -17.47 0.46 -3.28
C CYS A 178 -16.71 0.65 -4.57
N SER A 179 -16.30 -0.45 -5.18
CA SER A 179 -15.61 -0.43 -6.46
C SER A 179 -16.20 -1.45 -7.42
N MET A 180 -16.44 -1.01 -8.65
CA MET A 180 -16.86 -1.83 -9.77
C MET A 180 -15.96 -1.51 -10.96
N ALA A 181 -15.43 -2.54 -11.61
CA ALA A 181 -14.68 -2.38 -12.84
C ALA A 181 -15.19 -3.40 -13.87
N GLU A 182 -15.41 -2.95 -15.08
CA GLU A 182 -15.75 -3.79 -16.22
C GLU A 182 -14.77 -3.48 -17.34
N PHE A 183 -14.18 -4.50 -17.94
CA PHE A 183 -13.28 -4.31 -19.06
C PHE A 183 -13.43 -5.42 -20.07
N ALA A 184 -13.18 -5.06 -21.32
CA ALA A 184 -13.23 -5.98 -22.43
C ALA A 184 -12.16 -5.63 -23.45
N SER A 185 -11.63 -6.62 -24.16
CA SER A 185 -10.74 -6.37 -25.29
C SER A 185 -10.91 -7.41 -26.36
N VAL A 186 -10.41 -7.11 -27.55
CA VAL A 186 -10.05 -8.15 -28.50
C VAL A 186 -9.01 -9.07 -27.84
N SER A 187 -9.16 -10.37 -28.05
CA SER A 187 -8.25 -11.38 -27.49
C SER A 187 -6.85 -11.24 -28.06
N LYS A 188 -5.83 -11.76 -27.34
CA LYS A 188 -4.43 -11.73 -27.81
C LYS A 188 -4.22 -12.31 -29.20
N ASP A 189 -5.01 -13.33 -29.57
CA ASP A 189 -4.95 -13.97 -30.89
C ASP A 189 -5.81 -13.28 -31.96
N GLY A 190 -6.55 -12.22 -31.59
CA GLY A 190 -7.40 -11.46 -32.50
C GLY A 190 -8.69 -12.17 -32.91
N LYS A 191 -9.02 -13.32 -32.32
CA LYS A 191 -10.11 -14.19 -32.78
C LYS A 191 -11.42 -14.03 -32.03
N SER A 192 -11.39 -13.44 -30.83
CA SER A 192 -12.57 -13.30 -29.98
C SER A 192 -12.53 -11.99 -29.20
N GLN A 193 -13.65 -11.67 -28.56
CA GLN A 193 -13.73 -10.65 -27.54
C GLN A 193 -13.78 -11.34 -26.19
N VAL A 194 -12.99 -10.83 -25.25
CA VAL A 194 -12.98 -11.31 -23.87
C VAL A 194 -13.37 -10.15 -22.97
N SER A 195 -14.14 -10.44 -21.92
CA SER A 195 -14.58 -9.46 -20.94
C SER A 195 -14.45 -10.00 -19.53
N LYS A 196 -14.33 -9.08 -18.57
CA LYS A 196 -14.37 -9.37 -17.14
C LYS A 196 -15.02 -8.22 -16.41
N LYS A 197 -15.81 -8.57 -15.40
CA LYS A 197 -16.41 -7.65 -14.45
C LYS A 197 -15.93 -8.01 -13.05
N ILE A 198 -15.54 -7.01 -12.29
CA ILE A 198 -15.12 -7.09 -10.91
C ILE A 198 -16.04 -6.18 -10.11
N GLN A 199 -16.64 -6.71 -9.05
CA GLN A 199 -17.37 -5.94 -8.05
C GLN A 199 -16.79 -6.36 -6.71
N ALA A 200 -16.11 -5.44 -6.02
CA ALA A 200 -15.36 -5.78 -4.82
C ALA A 200 -15.15 -4.56 -3.91
N CYS A 201 -14.59 -4.79 -2.73
CA CYS A 201 -14.00 -3.71 -1.95
C CYS A 201 -12.77 -3.14 -2.70
N PRO A 202 -12.45 -1.86 -2.51
CA PRO A 202 -11.36 -1.21 -3.25
C PRO A 202 -10.03 -1.95 -3.17
N ASN A 203 -9.63 -2.44 -1.98
CA ASN A 203 -8.38 -3.19 -1.83
C ASN A 203 -8.32 -4.46 -2.69
N ASP A 204 -9.44 -5.18 -2.76
CA ASP A 204 -9.55 -6.40 -3.55
C ASP A 204 -9.51 -6.09 -5.06
N LEU A 205 -10.12 -4.98 -5.49
CA LEU A 205 -10.02 -4.50 -6.87
C LEU A 205 -8.55 -4.20 -7.24
N TYR A 206 -7.81 -3.47 -6.40
CA TYR A 206 -6.40 -3.15 -6.69
C TYR A 206 -5.53 -4.40 -6.78
N GLU A 207 -5.73 -5.38 -5.90
CA GLU A 207 -5.01 -6.66 -5.97
C GLU A 207 -5.32 -7.38 -7.29
N GLU A 208 -6.60 -7.49 -7.69
CA GLU A 208 -6.98 -8.19 -8.91
C GLU A 208 -6.45 -7.49 -10.18
N LEU A 209 -6.56 -6.16 -10.25
CA LEU A 209 -5.98 -5.38 -11.35
C LEU A 209 -4.47 -5.58 -11.43
N TYR A 210 -3.78 -5.66 -10.28
CA TYR A 210 -2.35 -5.92 -10.25
C TYR A 210 -2.01 -7.29 -10.80
N LEU A 211 -2.69 -8.33 -10.33
CA LEU A 211 -2.47 -9.71 -10.79
C LEU A 211 -2.69 -9.85 -12.30
N LEU A 212 -3.70 -9.18 -12.84
CA LEU A 212 -3.95 -9.12 -14.29
C LEU A 212 -2.83 -8.37 -15.02
N SER A 213 -2.46 -7.17 -14.56
CA SER A 213 -1.44 -6.33 -15.21
C SER A 213 -0.07 -7.02 -15.29
N LYS A 214 0.27 -7.86 -14.30
CA LYS A 214 1.51 -8.64 -14.26
C LYS A 214 1.42 -9.99 -14.94
N GLY A 215 0.26 -10.38 -15.46
CA GLY A 215 0.04 -11.69 -16.07
C GLY A 215 0.19 -12.85 -15.08
N ILE A 216 0.05 -12.59 -13.77
CA ILE A 216 0.07 -13.63 -12.73
C ILE A 216 -1.20 -14.46 -12.84
N THR A 217 -2.34 -13.78 -13.04
CA THR A 217 -3.60 -14.43 -13.42
C THR A 217 -3.61 -14.60 -14.94
N PRO A 218 -3.68 -15.84 -15.46
CA PRO A 218 -3.79 -16.06 -16.90
C PRO A 218 -4.98 -15.31 -17.48
N SER A 219 -4.74 -14.54 -18.54
CA SER A 219 -5.80 -13.84 -19.25
C SER A 219 -5.50 -13.72 -20.74
N ASN A 220 -6.58 -13.69 -21.51
CA ASN A 220 -6.57 -13.51 -22.96
C ASN A 220 -6.74 -12.04 -23.37
N PHE A 221 -6.68 -11.10 -22.43
CA PHE A 221 -6.78 -9.66 -22.71
C PHE A 221 -5.61 -9.16 -23.57
N SER A 222 -5.88 -8.18 -24.42
CA SER A 222 -4.84 -7.51 -25.20
C SER A 222 -3.79 -6.87 -24.29
N GLN A 223 -2.53 -6.81 -24.75
CA GLN A 223 -1.47 -6.15 -23.98
C GLN A 223 -1.77 -4.65 -23.75
N ALA A 224 -2.47 -4.02 -24.69
CA ALA A 224 -2.88 -2.62 -24.57
C ALA A 224 -3.79 -2.41 -23.36
N LEU A 225 -4.80 -3.26 -23.16
CA LEU A 225 -5.66 -3.22 -21.95
C LEU A 225 -4.84 -3.49 -20.68
N LEU A 226 -3.97 -4.51 -20.68
CA LEU A 226 -3.20 -4.88 -19.49
C LEU A 226 -2.28 -3.74 -19.01
N ASN A 227 -1.70 -2.98 -19.95
CA ASN A 227 -0.88 -1.81 -19.65
C ASN A 227 -1.69 -0.65 -19.08
N ASP A 228 -2.98 -0.57 -19.41
CA ASP A 228 -3.86 0.54 -19.02
C ASP A 228 -4.64 0.28 -17.71
N LEU A 229 -4.50 -0.90 -17.10
CA LEU A 229 -5.15 -1.23 -15.82
C LEU A 229 -4.70 -0.31 -14.67
N THR A 230 -3.53 0.32 -14.77
CA THR A 230 -3.10 1.36 -13.82
C THR A 230 -3.99 2.59 -13.90
N SER A 231 -4.48 2.96 -15.08
CA SER A 231 -5.42 4.09 -15.26
C SER A 231 -6.76 3.80 -14.58
N VAL A 232 -7.25 2.56 -14.69
CA VAL A 232 -8.46 2.08 -14.00
C VAL A 232 -8.32 2.23 -12.48
N ALA A 233 -7.22 1.75 -11.92
CA ALA A 233 -6.94 1.84 -10.48
C ALA A 233 -6.75 3.29 -10.01
N HIS A 234 -6.07 4.12 -10.79
CA HIS A 234 -5.88 5.53 -10.45
C HIS A 234 -7.21 6.28 -10.41
N THR A 235 -8.09 6.03 -11.38
CA THR A 235 -9.44 6.59 -11.42
C THR A 235 -10.24 6.17 -10.17
N CYS A 236 -10.19 4.88 -9.82
CA CYS A 236 -10.87 4.40 -8.63
C CYS A 236 -10.34 5.02 -7.32
N THR A 237 -9.04 5.32 -7.26
CA THR A 237 -8.42 6.00 -6.11
C THR A 237 -8.99 7.40 -5.89
N GLN A 238 -9.42 8.06 -6.95
CA GLN A 238 -10.09 9.37 -6.91
C GLN A 238 -11.58 9.27 -6.56
N LYS A 239 -12.11 8.07 -6.34
CA LYS A 239 -13.54 7.80 -6.08
C LYS A 239 -14.44 8.37 -7.18
N SER A 240 -14.01 8.22 -8.42
CA SER A 240 -14.72 8.69 -9.60
C SER A 240 -15.22 7.54 -10.45
N THR A 241 -16.16 7.87 -11.33
CA THR A 241 -16.65 7.00 -12.40
C THR A 241 -16.02 7.46 -13.70
N HIS A 242 -15.55 6.54 -14.54
CA HIS A 242 -15.07 6.88 -15.87
C HIS A 242 -15.17 5.70 -16.82
N THR A 243 -15.37 6.02 -18.09
CA THR A 243 -15.49 5.07 -19.18
C THR A 243 -14.49 5.42 -20.29
N TYR A 244 -13.72 4.43 -20.73
CA TYR A 244 -12.71 4.61 -21.76
C TYR A 244 -12.79 3.53 -22.85
N LEU A 245 -12.59 3.96 -24.10
CA LEU A 245 -12.56 3.09 -25.27
C LEU A 245 -11.39 3.45 -26.18
N SER A 246 -10.46 2.52 -26.35
CA SER A 246 -9.38 2.60 -27.34
C SER A 246 -9.78 1.88 -28.62
N LYS A 247 -9.69 2.57 -29.77
CA LYS A 247 -10.03 2.04 -31.09
C LYS A 247 -8.76 1.84 -31.92
N SER A 248 -8.16 0.65 -31.85
CA SER A 248 -6.87 0.36 -32.47
C SER A 248 -6.80 -1.05 -33.07
N GLY A 249 -7.78 -1.42 -33.90
CA GLY A 249 -7.82 -2.74 -34.56
C GLY A 249 -7.79 -3.89 -33.56
N LEU A 250 -6.80 -4.78 -33.66
CA LEU A 250 -6.60 -5.91 -32.73
C LEU A 250 -6.19 -5.49 -31.31
N SER A 251 -5.79 -4.23 -31.12
CA SER A 251 -5.52 -3.63 -29.81
C SER A 251 -6.69 -2.81 -29.27
N THR A 252 -7.89 -2.96 -29.86
CA THR A 252 -9.10 -2.30 -29.34
C THR A 252 -9.47 -2.89 -27.98
N TYR A 253 -9.70 -2.00 -27.01
CA TYR A 253 -10.17 -2.38 -25.69
C TYR A 253 -11.04 -1.29 -25.08
N TYR A 254 -11.78 -1.71 -24.06
CA TYR A 254 -12.72 -0.93 -23.31
C TYR A 254 -12.49 -1.19 -21.82
N TRP A 255 -12.66 -0.14 -21.01
CA TRP A 255 -12.88 -0.32 -19.60
C TRP A 255 -13.83 0.75 -19.06
N HIS A 256 -14.51 0.39 -17.99
CA HIS A 256 -15.35 1.25 -17.18
C HIS A 256 -15.03 0.96 -15.73
N VAL A 257 -14.96 2.01 -14.93
CA VAL A 257 -14.76 1.92 -13.50
C VAL A 257 -15.73 2.86 -12.83
N ASP A 258 -16.31 2.38 -11.74
CA ASP A 258 -17.24 3.12 -10.91
C ASP A 258 -16.88 2.88 -9.44
N CYS A 259 -16.32 3.91 -8.82
CA CYS A 259 -15.89 3.87 -7.43
C CYS A 259 -16.62 4.91 -6.62
N PHE A 260 -17.68 4.48 -5.93
CA PHE A 260 -18.68 5.35 -5.34
C PHE A 260 -18.95 5.03 -3.86
N VAL A 261 -19.41 6.03 -3.11
CA VAL A 261 -19.97 5.84 -1.77
C VAL A 261 -21.46 5.55 -1.93
N PRO A 262 -21.98 4.37 -1.57
CA PRO A 262 -23.41 4.09 -1.68
C PRO A 262 -24.20 5.10 -0.83
N THR A 263 -24.91 6.02 -1.46
CA THR A 263 -25.89 6.84 -0.77
C THR A 263 -27.10 5.99 -0.43
N HIS A 264 -27.74 6.21 0.74
CA HIS A 264 -28.97 5.52 1.15
C HIS A 264 -30.19 5.72 0.22
N HIS A 265 -30.01 6.33 -0.95
CA HIS A 265 -31.04 6.43 -1.98
C HIS A 265 -31.00 5.20 -2.87
N SER A 266 -31.96 4.32 -2.60
CA SER A 266 -32.39 3.22 -3.45
C SER A 266 -32.83 3.75 -4.82
N GLY A 267 -31.88 3.91 -5.72
CA GLY A 267 -32.13 4.13 -7.13
C GLY A 267 -30.91 3.64 -7.87
N SER A 268 -30.98 2.44 -8.42
CA SER A 268 -30.07 2.03 -9.47
C SER A 268 -30.15 3.07 -10.58
N SER A 269 -29.17 3.97 -10.64
CA SER A 269 -28.99 4.78 -11.85
C SER A 269 -28.61 3.78 -12.93
N HIS A 270 -29.60 3.45 -13.76
CA HIS A 270 -29.35 2.70 -14.97
C HIS A 270 -28.57 3.63 -15.90
N THR A 271 -27.25 3.60 -15.80
CA THR A 271 -26.39 4.29 -16.76
C THR A 271 -26.71 3.70 -18.13
N THR A 272 -27.13 4.56 -19.06
CA THR A 272 -27.58 4.11 -20.38
C THR A 272 -26.39 3.49 -21.10
N GLN A 273 -26.50 2.20 -21.44
CA GLN A 273 -25.48 1.47 -22.19
C GLN A 273 -25.66 1.73 -23.69
N PHE A 274 -24.65 2.31 -24.32
CA PHE A 274 -24.48 2.32 -25.76
C PHE A 274 -23.62 1.14 -26.16
N VAL A 275 -23.81 0.58 -27.36
CA VAL A 275 -22.96 -0.51 -27.85
C VAL A 275 -22.10 0.01 -29.00
N PHE A 276 -20.78 0.04 -28.82
CA PHE A 276 -19.85 0.36 -29.88
C PHE A 276 -19.44 -0.90 -30.63
N HIS A 277 -19.80 -0.96 -31.91
CA HIS A 277 -19.33 -1.97 -32.83
C HIS A 277 -17.98 -1.56 -33.43
N THR A 278 -17.00 -2.45 -33.42
CA THR A 278 -15.73 -2.21 -34.13
C THR A 278 -15.91 -2.26 -35.65
N PRO A 279 -14.93 -1.81 -36.46
CA PRO A 279 -14.97 -2.00 -37.92
C PRO A 279 -15.09 -3.47 -38.36
N HIS A 280 -14.74 -4.41 -37.48
CA HIS A 280 -15.13 -5.80 -37.63
C HIS A 280 -16.51 -6.02 -36.98
N PRO A 281 -17.50 -6.57 -37.70
CA PRO A 281 -18.89 -6.68 -37.23
C PRO A 281 -19.08 -7.61 -36.02
N TYR A 282 -18.01 -8.28 -35.57
CA TYR A 282 -18.05 -9.32 -34.54
C TYR A 282 -17.72 -8.83 -33.12
N PHE A 283 -17.29 -7.58 -32.94
CA PHE A 283 -16.93 -7.06 -31.61
C PHE A 283 -17.79 -5.87 -31.23
N SER A 284 -18.36 -5.95 -30.04
CA SER A 284 -19.30 -4.97 -29.48
C SER A 284 -18.94 -4.67 -28.03
N PHE A 285 -18.65 -3.40 -27.74
CA PHE A 285 -18.28 -2.94 -26.41
C PHE A 285 -19.43 -2.12 -25.82
N PRO A 286 -19.90 -2.41 -24.59
CA PRO A 286 -20.77 -1.48 -23.90
C PRO A 286 -19.99 -0.17 -23.67
N ILE A 287 -20.62 0.98 -23.81
CA ILE A 287 -20.12 2.30 -23.44
C ILE A 287 -21.19 2.91 -22.55
N TYR A 288 -20.83 3.21 -21.31
CA TYR A 288 -21.68 4.02 -20.44
C TYR A 288 -21.46 5.50 -20.77
N LYS A 289 -22.55 6.27 -20.86
CA LYS A 289 -22.43 7.72 -20.92
C LYS A 289 -22.03 8.20 -19.53
N ASP A 290 -20.86 8.81 -19.41
CA ASP A 290 -20.47 9.49 -18.17
C ASP A 290 -21.52 10.59 -17.93
N ASP A 291 -22.14 10.62 -16.75
CA ASP A 291 -23.05 11.70 -16.38
C ASP A 291 -22.23 13.00 -16.37
N GLU A 292 -22.52 13.91 -17.32
CA GLU A 292 -21.89 15.23 -17.36
C GLU A 292 -22.22 15.95 -16.04
N TRP A 293 -21.20 16.24 -15.23
CA TRP A 293 -21.30 17.10 -14.05
C TRP A 293 -21.34 18.57 -14.46
#